data_AF-A0A930MXT8-F1
#
_entry.id   AF-A0A930MXT8-F1
#
_cell.length_a   1.000
_cell.length_b   1.000
_cell.length_c   1.000
_cell.angle_alpha   90.00
_cell.angle_beta   90.00
_cell.angle_gamma   90.00
#
_symmetry.space_group_name_H-M   'P 1'
#
loop_
_entity.id
_entity.type
_entity.pdbx_description
1 polymer ?
#
loop_
_entity_poly.entity_id
_entity_poly.type
_entity_poly.pdbx_seq_one_letter_code
_entity_poly.pdbx_strand_id
1 'polypeptide(L)'
;MEFIMKEKKSTNEYILYEMESKCEAQDYITKKNGILLDTKEDNPYKYYVVEYDALPPIAIFSEDHGIPPLFESDNEYLFIGADSRIYQIRKKVCWLLFLDSQIFDITILHKEKTICIICEVNVYILDFNGQIIWDKNFDIIVDWKYRKSQTELILYDINNESFCLSLVNKIQLTQTSQMNKMNNLL
;
A
#
# COMPACT_ATOMS: atom_id res chain seq x y z
N MET A 1 23.17 22.97 7.50
CA MET A 1 21.76 23.23 7.12
C MET A 1 20.96 22.15 7.82
N GLU A 2 20.19 22.54 8.83
CA GLU A 2 19.30 21.62 9.55
C GLU A 2 18.03 21.41 8.73
N PHE A 3 17.55 20.17 8.64
CA PHE A 3 16.29 19.83 7.99
C PHE A 3 15.13 20.10 8.95
N ILE A 4 14.05 20.72 8.47
CA ILE A 4 12.87 21.03 9.27
C ILE A 4 11.86 19.90 9.04
N MET A 5 11.74 18.99 10.01
CA MET A 5 10.85 17.84 9.91
C MET A 5 9.49 18.16 10.54
N LYS A 6 8.39 17.93 9.81
CA LYS A 6 7.03 18.10 10.37
C LYS A 6 6.64 16.95 11.30
N GLU A 7 6.91 15.72 10.86
CA GLU A 7 6.53 14.52 11.61
C GLU A 7 7.53 13.39 11.33
N LYS A 8 7.79 12.57 12.36
CA LYS A 8 8.62 11.36 12.27
C LYS A 8 7.83 10.16 12.80
N LYS A 9 7.63 9.14 11.96
CA LYS A 9 7.15 7.81 12.36
C LYS A 9 8.29 6.82 12.28
N SER A 10 8.45 5.99 13.31
CA SER A 10 9.51 4.97 13.37
C SER A 10 8.89 3.64 13.72
N THR A 11 9.22 2.62 12.93
CA THR A 11 9.05 1.21 13.30
C THR A 11 10.44 0.62 13.57
N ASN A 12 10.53 -0.68 13.84
CA ASN A 12 11.82 -1.38 13.89
C ASN A 12 12.46 -1.53 12.50
N GLU A 13 11.72 -1.25 11.42
CA GLU A 13 12.11 -1.56 10.05
C GLU A 13 12.40 -0.32 9.22
N TYR A 14 11.70 0.80 9.49
CA TYR A 14 11.88 2.04 8.75
C TYR A 14 11.61 3.29 9.59
N ILE A 15 12.13 4.41 9.08
CA ILE A 15 11.81 5.75 9.55
C ILE A 15 11.17 6.53 8.40
N LEU A 16 9.95 7.02 8.63
CA LEU A 16 9.23 7.89 7.71
C LEU A 16 9.27 9.34 8.20
N TYR A 17 9.68 10.24 7.32
CA TYR A 17 9.73 11.67 7.52
C TYR A 17 8.70 12.35 6.61
N GLU A 18 7.86 13.22 7.19
CA GLU A 18 7.10 14.20 6.40
C GLU A 18 7.89 15.51 6.33
N MET A 19 8.27 15.90 5.12
CA MET A 19 9.09 17.08 4.82
C MET A 19 8.22 18.31 4.58
N GLU A 20 8.76 19.51 4.76
CA GLU A 20 8.00 20.75 4.56
C GLU A 20 7.78 21.08 3.08
N SER A 21 8.69 20.64 2.20
CA SER A 21 8.68 21.00 0.79
C SER A 21 9.34 19.98 -0.13
N LYS A 22 9.06 20.11 -1.44
CA LYS A 22 9.71 19.37 -2.53
C LYS A 22 11.23 19.52 -2.49
N CYS A 23 11.70 20.77 -2.37
CA CYS A 23 13.12 21.09 -2.38
C CYS A 23 13.85 20.43 -1.20
N GLU A 24 13.23 20.42 -0.02
CA GLU A 24 13.82 19.79 1.16
C GLU A 24 13.99 18.28 0.98
N ALA A 25 12.95 17.60 0.51
CA ALA A 25 13.01 16.16 0.22
C ALA A 25 14.06 15.85 -0.86
N GLN A 26 14.15 16.67 -1.91
CA GLN A 26 15.14 16.53 -2.98
C GLN A 26 16.58 16.78 -2.50
N ASP A 27 16.80 17.80 -1.67
CA ASP A 27 18.10 18.07 -1.06
C ASP A 27 18.55 16.93 -0.16
N TYR A 28 17.61 16.35 0.59
CA TYR A 28 17.86 15.23 1.49
C TYR A 28 18.38 14.01 0.73
N ILE A 29 17.62 13.55 -0.28
CA ILE A 29 18.03 12.40 -1.08
C ILE A 29 19.30 12.70 -1.89
N THR A 30 19.49 13.92 -2.39
CA THR A 30 20.70 14.27 -3.15
C THR A 30 21.96 14.15 -2.30
N LYS A 31 21.92 14.66 -1.05
CA LYS A 31 23.05 14.58 -0.11
C LYS A 31 23.37 13.15 0.31
N LYS A 32 22.37 12.26 0.30
CA LYS A 32 22.50 10.86 0.74
C LYS A 32 22.51 9.84 -0.39
N ASN A 33 22.63 10.28 -1.65
CA ASN A 33 22.57 9.42 -2.84
C ASN A 33 21.31 8.52 -2.87
N GLY A 34 20.17 9.13 -2.55
CA GLY A 34 18.85 8.54 -2.43
C GLY A 34 18.17 8.28 -3.77
N ILE A 35 16.97 7.72 -3.70
CA ILE A 35 16.09 7.42 -4.83
C ILE A 35 14.91 8.40 -4.80
N LEU A 36 14.58 8.99 -5.93
CA LEU A 36 13.31 9.69 -6.12
C LEU A 36 12.35 8.73 -6.84
N LEU A 37 11.20 8.43 -6.22
CA LEU A 37 10.14 7.72 -6.94
C LEU A 37 9.46 8.67 -7.90
N ASP A 38 9.13 8.16 -9.09
CA ASP A 38 8.57 8.96 -10.17
C ASP A 38 7.24 9.60 -9.74
N THR A 39 7.14 10.91 -9.93
CA THR A 39 5.96 11.68 -9.56
C THR A 39 5.49 12.35 -10.83
N LYS A 40 4.37 11.86 -11.39
CA LYS A 40 3.78 12.43 -12.60
C LYS A 40 3.27 13.86 -12.41
N GLU A 41 3.29 14.39 -11.19
CA GLU A 41 2.67 15.66 -10.86
C GLU A 41 3.70 16.76 -10.56
N ASP A 42 3.50 17.90 -11.20
CA ASP A 42 4.36 19.06 -11.02
C ASP A 42 4.24 19.66 -9.60
N ASN A 43 3.09 19.45 -8.94
CA ASN A 43 2.74 20.09 -7.66
C ASN A 43 2.11 19.10 -6.64
N PRO A 44 2.88 18.17 -6.09
CA PRO A 44 2.38 17.18 -5.12
C PRO A 44 1.95 17.82 -3.80
N TYR A 45 0.99 17.20 -3.12
CA TYR A 45 0.42 17.72 -1.88
C TYR A 45 1.34 17.50 -0.66
N LYS A 46 1.97 16.32 -0.56
CA LYS A 46 2.87 15.96 0.54
C LYS A 46 4.18 15.37 0.06
N TYR A 47 5.20 15.55 0.90
CA TYR A 47 6.58 15.17 0.64
C TYR A 47 7.05 14.21 1.72
N TYR A 48 7.35 12.98 1.34
CA TYR A 48 7.82 11.97 2.26
C TYR A 48 9.24 11.55 1.92
N VAL A 49 10.02 11.26 2.95
CA VAL A 49 11.28 10.52 2.83
C VAL A 49 11.20 9.32 3.75
N VAL A 50 11.52 8.14 3.22
CA VAL A 50 11.67 6.93 4.03
C VAL A 50 13.14 6.51 4.06
N GLU A 51 13.62 6.19 5.25
CA GLU A 51 14.88 5.52 5.48
C GLU A 51 14.63 4.08 5.93
N TYR A 52 15.23 3.14 5.23
CA TYR A 52 15.19 1.72 5.49
C TYR A 52 16.64 1.22 5.53
N ASP A 53 17.05 0.50 6.58
CA ASP A 53 18.48 0.23 6.87
C ASP A 53 19.28 -0.34 5.70
N ALA A 54 18.64 -1.16 4.86
CA ALA A 54 19.26 -1.81 3.71
C ALA A 54 19.24 -0.99 2.40
N LEU A 55 18.61 0.20 2.40
CA LEU A 55 18.33 0.98 1.20
C LEU A 55 18.84 2.43 1.33
N PRO A 56 19.24 3.05 0.20
CA PRO A 56 19.41 4.50 0.19
C PRO A 56 18.07 5.18 0.48
N PRO A 57 18.04 6.39 1.07
CA PRO A 57 16.80 7.10 1.38
C PRO A 57 15.92 7.28 0.15
N ILE A 58 14.61 7.12 0.30
CA ILE A 58 13.66 7.16 -0.82
C ILE A 58 12.71 8.34 -0.61
N ALA A 59 12.67 9.26 -1.55
CA ALA A 59 11.68 10.33 -1.59
C ALA A 59 10.44 9.89 -2.37
N ILE A 60 9.28 10.21 -1.81
CA ILE A 60 7.95 9.88 -2.32
C ILE A 60 7.13 11.16 -2.28
N PHE A 61 6.57 11.59 -3.41
CA PHE A 61 5.62 12.71 -3.41
C PHE A 61 4.20 12.17 -3.63
N SER A 62 3.35 12.45 -2.65
CA SER A 62 1.97 11.98 -2.61
C SER A 62 1.06 13.03 -3.22
N GLU A 63 0.17 12.55 -4.08
CA GLU A 63 -0.84 13.32 -4.80
C GLU A 63 -2.02 13.63 -3.86
N ASP A 64 -2.37 12.68 -2.98
CA ASP A 64 -3.61 12.74 -2.22
C ASP A 64 -3.54 13.38 -0.82
N HIS A 65 -4.71 13.82 -0.37
CA HIS A 65 -4.91 14.41 0.95
C HIS A 65 -4.91 13.33 2.05
N GLY A 66 -3.73 13.11 2.64
CA GLY A 66 -3.64 12.65 4.03
C GLY A 66 -3.48 11.14 4.25
N ILE A 67 -3.31 10.33 3.21
CA ILE A 67 -2.89 8.93 3.34
C ILE A 67 -1.37 8.86 3.18
N PRO A 68 -0.59 8.56 4.24
CA PRO A 68 0.84 8.35 4.11
C PRO A 68 1.15 7.13 3.23
N PRO A 69 2.33 7.06 2.61
CA PRO A 69 2.75 5.87 1.90
C PRO A 69 2.73 4.63 2.81
N LEU A 70 2.39 3.50 2.21
CA LEU A 70 2.33 2.19 2.83
C LEU A 70 3.60 1.42 2.50
N PHE A 71 4.07 0.63 3.46
CA PHE A 71 5.32 -0.10 3.36
C PHE A 71 5.09 -1.54 3.77
N GLU A 72 5.60 -2.46 2.97
CA GLU A 72 5.66 -3.87 3.31
C GLU A 72 6.97 -4.43 2.76
N SER A 73 7.61 -5.36 3.47
CA SER A 73 8.93 -5.84 3.07
C SER A 73 9.11 -7.34 3.26
N ASP A 74 9.98 -7.92 2.45
CA ASP A 74 10.60 -9.19 2.74
C ASP A 74 12.12 -9.04 2.86
N ASN A 75 12.84 -10.16 2.98
CA ASN A 75 14.29 -10.15 3.14
C ASN A 75 15.06 -9.53 1.97
N GLU A 76 14.44 -9.33 0.81
CA GLU A 76 15.10 -8.87 -0.42
C GLU A 76 14.51 -7.58 -0.99
N TYR A 77 13.21 -7.35 -0.80
CA TYR A 77 12.46 -6.28 -1.44
C TYR A 77 11.66 -5.46 -0.44
N LEU A 78 11.61 -4.15 -0.69
CA LEU A 78 10.66 -3.22 -0.10
C LEU A 78 9.57 -2.90 -1.12
N PHE A 79 8.32 -3.06 -0.72
CA PHE A 79 7.15 -2.63 -1.46
C PHE A 79 6.65 -1.31 -0.87
N ILE A 80 6.39 -0.34 -1.75
CA ILE A 80 5.89 0.97 -1.37
C ILE A 80 4.60 1.24 -2.13
N GLY A 81 3.51 1.45 -1.40
CA GLY A 81 2.24 1.95 -1.94
C GLY A 81 2.13 3.44 -1.70
N ALA A 82 1.89 4.22 -2.75
CA ALA A 82 1.63 5.65 -2.64
C ALA A 82 0.57 6.06 -3.66
N ASP A 83 -0.53 6.61 -3.16
CA ASP A 83 -1.71 6.94 -3.96
C ASP A 83 -2.21 5.69 -4.70
N SER A 84 -2.30 5.71 -6.03
CA SER A 84 -2.66 4.57 -6.89
C SER A 84 -1.43 3.80 -7.45
N ARG A 85 -0.25 3.95 -6.84
CA ARG A 85 1.01 3.41 -7.39
C ARG A 85 1.67 2.46 -6.41
N ILE A 86 2.13 1.32 -6.89
CA ILE A 86 2.96 0.39 -6.12
C ILE A 86 4.34 0.21 -6.77
N TYR A 87 5.37 0.31 -5.95
CA TYR A 87 6.77 0.15 -6.31
C TYR A 87 7.36 -1.07 -5.62
N GLN A 88 8.21 -1.81 -6.33
CA GLN A 88 9.14 -2.76 -5.71
C GLN A 88 10.55 -2.20 -5.78
N ILE A 89 11.26 -2.23 -4.66
CA ILE A 89 12.58 -1.61 -4.49
C ILE A 89 13.54 -2.60 -3.84
N ARG A 90 14.78 -2.63 -4.33
CA ARG A 90 15.89 -3.39 -3.70
C ARG A 90 17.20 -2.60 -3.58
N LYS A 91 17.57 -1.90 -4.63
CA LYS A 91 18.73 -0.96 -4.69
C LYS A 91 18.42 0.20 -5.62
N LYS A 92 17.56 -0.11 -6.59
CA LYS A 92 16.84 0.78 -7.48
C LYS A 92 15.39 0.28 -7.53
N VAL A 93 14.52 1.04 -8.17
CA VAL A 93 13.18 0.58 -8.53
C VAL A 93 13.31 -0.62 -9.46
N CYS A 94 12.73 -1.75 -9.07
CA CYS A 94 12.69 -2.97 -9.88
C CYS A 94 11.54 -2.89 -10.88
N TRP A 95 10.36 -2.52 -10.41
CA TRP A 95 9.17 -2.28 -11.22
C TRP A 95 8.23 -1.29 -10.52
N LEU A 96 7.32 -0.74 -11.33
CA LEU A 96 6.26 0.18 -10.95
C LEU A 96 4.96 -0.29 -11.64
N LEU A 97 3.88 -0.37 -10.87
CA LEU A 97 2.54 -0.62 -11.39
C LEU A 97 1.60 0.52 -10.99
N PHE A 98 0.84 1.01 -11.96
CA PHE A 98 -0.28 1.93 -11.74
C PHE A 98 -1.56 1.11 -11.58
N LEU A 99 -2.31 1.39 -10.52
CA LEU A 99 -3.59 0.77 -10.20
C LEU A 99 -4.72 1.78 -10.44
N ASP A 100 -5.94 1.27 -10.50
CA ASP A 100 -7.10 2.09 -10.88
C ASP A 100 -7.62 3.01 -9.75
N SER A 101 -7.19 2.80 -8.50
CA SER A 101 -7.65 3.61 -7.37
C SER A 101 -6.63 3.66 -6.22
N GLN A 102 -6.90 4.53 -5.24
CA GLN A 102 -6.08 4.73 -4.05
C GLN A 102 -5.81 3.40 -3.32
N ILE A 103 -4.56 3.14 -2.97
CA ILE A 103 -4.15 1.99 -2.17
C ILE A 103 -4.45 2.26 -0.70
N PHE A 104 -5.08 1.30 -0.04
CA PHE A 104 -5.38 1.29 1.39
C PHE A 104 -4.54 0.31 2.19
N ASP A 105 -4.12 -0.80 1.58
CA ASP A 105 -3.30 -1.80 2.26
C ASP A 105 -2.41 -2.57 1.29
N ILE A 106 -1.25 -3.02 1.79
CA ILE A 106 -0.31 -3.91 1.11
C ILE A 106 0.07 -5.01 2.10
N THR A 107 -0.05 -6.27 1.68
CA THR A 107 0.34 -7.40 2.51
C THR A 107 1.06 -8.45 1.69
N ILE A 108 2.23 -8.89 2.17
CA ILE A 108 2.93 -10.02 1.57
C ILE A 108 2.31 -11.33 2.08
N LEU A 109 1.83 -12.15 1.14
CA LEU A 109 1.34 -13.49 1.43
C LEU A 109 2.52 -14.47 1.35
N HIS A 110 3.36 -14.50 2.39
CA HIS A 110 4.67 -15.18 2.37
C HIS A 110 4.63 -16.64 1.92
N LYS A 111 3.58 -17.39 2.31
CA LYS A 111 3.44 -18.80 1.94
C LYS A 111 3.23 -18.99 0.44
N GLU A 112 2.45 -18.10 -0.16
CA GLU A 112 2.08 -18.15 -1.58
C GLU A 112 3.07 -17.37 -2.46
N LYS A 113 3.96 -16.57 -1.84
CA LYS A 113 4.88 -15.65 -2.52
C LYS A 113 4.15 -14.73 -3.50
N THR A 114 3.08 -14.13 -3.01
CA THR A 114 2.26 -13.14 -3.72
C THR A 114 2.06 -11.92 -2.84
N ILE A 115 1.58 -10.84 -3.44
CA ILE A 115 1.31 -9.57 -2.78
C ILE A 115 -0.18 -9.31 -2.92
N CYS A 116 -0.86 -9.09 -1.80
CA CYS A 116 -2.25 -8.64 -1.76
C CYS A 116 -2.28 -7.13 -1.61
N ILE A 117 -2.98 -6.45 -2.51
CA ILE A 117 -3.15 -5.00 -2.49
C ILE A 117 -4.64 -4.71 -2.41
N ILE A 118 -5.03 -3.95 -1.41
CA ILE A 118 -6.40 -3.48 -1.24
C ILE A 118 -6.42 -2.02 -1.64
N CYS A 119 -7.24 -1.70 -2.63
CA CYS A 119 -7.47 -0.35 -3.09
C CYS A 119 -8.92 0.07 -2.79
N GLU A 120 -9.24 1.34 -2.97
CA GLU A 120 -10.59 1.90 -2.74
C GLU A 120 -11.71 1.10 -3.42
N VAL A 121 -11.53 0.69 -4.67
CA VAL A 121 -12.58 -0.01 -5.45
C VAL A 121 -12.14 -1.35 -6.02
N ASN A 122 -10.94 -1.83 -5.70
CA ASN A 122 -10.39 -3.06 -6.27
C ASN A 122 -9.47 -3.79 -5.29
N VAL A 123 -9.40 -5.12 -5.38
CA VAL A 123 -8.37 -5.92 -4.73
C VAL A 123 -7.54 -6.61 -5.80
N TYR A 124 -6.22 -6.44 -5.73
CA TYR A 124 -5.27 -7.08 -6.62
C TYR A 124 -4.45 -8.12 -5.87
N ILE A 125 -4.23 -9.27 -6.49
CA ILE A 125 -3.15 -10.18 -6.13
C ILE A 125 -2.10 -10.13 -7.22
N LEU A 126 -0.88 -9.78 -6.84
CA LEU A 126 0.28 -9.75 -7.72
C LEU A 126 1.24 -10.89 -7.41
N ASP A 127 1.98 -11.34 -8.42
CA ASP A 127 3.24 -12.04 -8.18
C ASP A 127 4.35 -11.05 -7.78
N PHE A 128 5.52 -11.56 -7.37
CA PHE A 128 6.65 -10.72 -6.99
C PHE A 128 7.32 -9.99 -8.17
N ASN A 129 6.94 -10.29 -9.42
CA ASN A 129 7.39 -9.58 -10.61
C ASN A 129 6.46 -8.41 -10.97
N GLY A 130 5.40 -8.19 -10.19
CA GLY A 130 4.41 -7.14 -10.41
C GLY A 130 3.34 -7.52 -11.43
N GLN A 131 3.21 -8.80 -11.80
CA GLN A 131 2.14 -9.27 -12.67
C GLN A 131 0.86 -9.49 -11.87
N ILE A 132 -0.25 -8.92 -12.34
CA ILE A 132 -1.58 -9.17 -11.78
C ILE A 132 -1.96 -10.62 -12.10
N ILE A 133 -2.08 -11.46 -11.06
CA ILE A 133 -2.54 -12.85 -11.20
C ILE A 133 -4.04 -12.99 -10.94
N TRP A 134 -4.62 -12.03 -10.22
CA TRP A 134 -6.03 -11.96 -9.94
C TRP A 134 -6.41 -10.54 -9.52
N ASP A 135 -7.59 -10.08 -9.93
CA ASP A 135 -8.16 -8.81 -9.52
C ASP A 135 -9.70 -8.90 -9.43
N LYS A 136 -10.30 -8.00 -8.64
CA LYS A 136 -11.75 -7.90 -8.52
C LYS A 136 -12.20 -6.53 -8.04
N ASN A 137 -13.02 -5.87 -8.87
CA ASN A 137 -13.68 -4.63 -8.49
C ASN A 137 -14.80 -4.85 -7.47
N PHE A 138 -14.94 -3.87 -6.59
CA PHE A 138 -15.98 -3.69 -5.58
C PHE A 138 -16.53 -2.25 -5.72
N ASP A 139 -17.61 -1.91 -5.00
CA ASP A 139 -18.16 -0.55 -5.04
C ASP A 139 -17.19 0.45 -4.38
N ILE A 140 -17.12 0.46 -3.05
CA ILE A 140 -16.08 1.16 -2.27
C ILE A 140 -15.79 0.29 -1.07
N ILE A 141 -14.55 -0.15 -0.91
CA ILE A 141 -14.09 -0.93 0.24
C ILE A 141 -13.95 0.01 1.43
N VAL A 142 -14.66 -0.26 2.52
CA VAL A 142 -14.68 0.59 3.72
C VAL A 142 -14.00 -0.03 4.92
N ASP A 143 -13.90 -1.37 4.97
CA ASP A 143 -13.24 -2.10 6.05
C ASP A 143 -12.73 -3.47 5.54
N TRP A 144 -11.66 -3.96 6.16
CA TRP A 144 -11.08 -5.26 5.82
C TRP A 144 -10.35 -5.91 6.99
N LYS A 145 -10.26 -7.23 6.95
CA LYS A 145 -9.55 -8.02 7.96
C LYS A 145 -9.01 -9.32 7.42
N TYR A 146 -7.72 -9.56 7.64
CA TYR A 146 -7.11 -10.87 7.45
C TYR A 146 -7.47 -11.86 8.56
N ARG A 147 -7.69 -13.12 8.19
CA ARG A 147 -7.94 -14.25 9.09
C ARG A 147 -7.05 -15.45 8.73
N LYS A 148 -7.03 -16.44 9.64
CA LYS A 148 -6.34 -17.73 9.45
C LYS A 148 -4.89 -17.55 8.97
N SER A 149 -4.11 -16.72 9.66
CA SER A 149 -2.73 -16.40 9.28
C SER A 149 -2.61 -15.90 7.83
N GLN A 150 -3.43 -14.91 7.47
CA GLN A 150 -3.48 -14.26 6.14
C GLN A 150 -3.88 -15.18 4.97
N THR A 151 -4.52 -16.32 5.25
CA THR A 151 -5.05 -17.20 4.19
C THR A 151 -6.48 -16.85 3.77
N GLU A 152 -7.13 -15.95 4.51
CA GLU A 152 -8.45 -15.42 4.20
C GLU A 152 -8.47 -13.91 4.42
N LEU A 153 -9.11 -13.19 3.50
CA LEU A 153 -9.40 -11.77 3.59
C LEU A 153 -10.91 -11.57 3.62
N ILE A 154 -11.39 -10.85 4.65
CA ILE A 154 -12.78 -10.41 4.71
C ILE A 154 -12.81 -8.93 4.38
N LEU A 155 -13.70 -8.54 3.46
CA LEU A 155 -13.91 -7.17 3.01
C LEU A 155 -15.35 -6.77 3.29
N TYR A 156 -15.55 -5.48 3.57
CA TYR A 156 -16.86 -4.85 3.62
C TYR A 156 -16.88 -3.68 2.65
N ASP A 157 -17.94 -3.60 1.85
CA ASP A 157 -18.16 -2.45 1.00
C ASP A 157 -19.06 -1.39 1.66
N ILE A 158 -19.25 -0.27 0.97
CA ILE A 158 -20.11 0.84 1.39
C ILE A 158 -21.58 0.45 1.58
N ASN A 159 -22.04 -0.65 0.99
CA ASN A 159 -23.38 -1.19 1.14
C ASN A 159 -23.48 -2.18 2.33
N ASN A 160 -22.42 -2.34 3.11
CA ASN A 160 -22.26 -3.35 4.16
C ASN A 160 -22.34 -4.80 3.65
N GLU A 161 -22.09 -5.04 2.35
CA GLU A 161 -21.94 -6.40 1.85
C GLU A 161 -20.60 -6.96 2.30
N SER A 162 -20.61 -8.24 2.71
CA SER A 162 -19.40 -8.90 3.19
C SER A 162 -18.89 -9.92 2.19
N PHE A 163 -17.61 -9.79 1.85
CA PHE A 163 -16.94 -10.69 0.91
C PHE A 163 -15.83 -11.44 1.63
N CYS A 164 -15.73 -12.74 1.36
CA CYS A 164 -14.65 -13.58 1.86
C CYS A 164 -13.81 -14.06 0.67
N LEU A 165 -12.54 -13.66 0.65
CA LEU A 165 -11.57 -14.08 -0.34
C LEU A 165 -10.64 -15.13 0.28
N SER A 166 -10.67 -16.34 -0.27
CA SER A 166 -9.64 -17.34 0.02
C SER A 166 -8.37 -16.98 -0.75
N LEU A 167 -7.26 -16.84 -0.03
CA LEU A 167 -5.96 -16.41 -0.57
C LEU A 167 -4.98 -17.58 -0.79
N VAL A 168 -5.46 -18.83 -0.70
CA VAL A 168 -4.63 -20.04 -0.82
C VAL A 168 -5.12 -20.94 -1.94
N ASN A 169 -4.19 -21.70 -2.55
CA ASN A 169 -4.43 -22.61 -3.67
C ASN A 169 -4.96 -21.90 -4.94
N LYS A 170 -6.28 -21.65 -4.99
CA LYS A 170 -6.98 -20.93 -6.04
C LYS A 170 -7.76 -19.81 -5.38
N ILE A 171 -7.47 -18.59 -5.77
CA ILE A 171 -8.14 -17.42 -5.23
C ILE A 171 -9.65 -17.55 -5.53
N GLN A 172 -10.45 -17.55 -4.48
CA GLN A 172 -11.89 -17.78 -4.56
C GLN A 172 -12.64 -16.74 -3.74
N LEU A 173 -13.53 -16.03 -4.41
CA LEU A 173 -14.41 -15.05 -3.79
C LEU A 173 -15.75 -15.71 -3.45
N THR A 174 -16.15 -15.60 -2.19
CA THR A 174 -17.50 -15.95 -1.73
C THR A 174 -18.17 -14.69 -1.21
N GLN A 175 -19.33 -14.35 -1.76
CA GLN A 175 -20.17 -13.28 -1.22
C GLN A 175 -21.03 -13.87 -0.10
N THR A 176 -20.95 -13.26 1.08
CA THR A 176 -21.78 -13.62 2.22
C THR A 176 -22.79 -12.51 2.41
N SER A 177 -24.01 -12.71 1.90
CA SER A 177 -25.13 -11.85 2.23
C SER A 177 -25.39 -11.96 3.73
N GLN A 178 -25.25 -10.89 4.49
CA GLN A 178 -25.78 -10.88 5.85
C GLN A 178 -27.30 -11.07 5.75
N MET A 179 -27.81 -12.18 6.29
CA MET A 179 -29.23 -12.29 6.62
C MET A 179 -29.58 -11.12 7.53
N ASN A 180 -30.45 -10.23 7.05
CA ASN A 180 -31.21 -9.34 7.92
C ASN A 180 -31.89 -10.20 9.00
N LYS A 181 -31.27 -10.31 10.17
CA LYS A 181 -32.00 -10.59 11.41
C LYS A 181 -32.72 -9.32 11.83
N MET A 182 -33.71 -8.93 11.03
CA MET A 182 -34.90 -8.28 11.57
C MET A 182 -35.67 -9.38 12.32
N ASN A 183 -35.26 -9.64 13.56
CA ASN A 183 -36.21 -10.21 14.50
C ASN A 183 -37.19 -9.09 14.83
N ASN A 184 -38.36 -9.16 14.20
CA ASN A 184 -39.61 -8.73 14.79
C ASN A 184 -39.62 -9.20 16.26
N LEU A 185 -39.49 -8.28 17.19
CA LEU A 185 -40.03 -8.41 18.53
C LEU A 185 -40.88 -7.16 18.77
N LEU A 186 -42.15 -7.35 18.40
CA LEU A 186 -43.29 -6.77 19.10
C LEU A 186 -43.20 -7.09 20.60
#